data_AF-A0A519T5C8-F1
#
_entry.id   AF-A0A519T5C8-F1
#
_cell.length_a   1.000
_cell.length_b   1.000
_cell.length_c   1.000
_cell.angle_alpha   90.00
_cell.angle_beta   90.00
_cell.angle_gamma   90.00
#
_symmetry.space_group_name_H-M   'P 1'
#
loop_
_entity.id
_entity.type
_entity.pdbx_description
1 polymer ?
#
loop_
_entity_poly.entity_id
_entity_poly.type
_entity_poly.pdbx_seq_one_letter_code
_entity_poly.pdbx_strand_id
1 'polypeptide(L)'
;MKALRSFSERLPLLAALLLPLLLLTASCSRFNADGSIAPWGILLLILDVLAIINVFNKPWEIGKKLIWAAIIFFFPFGGLILYYLFGRNS
;
A
#
# COMPACT_ATOMS: atom_id res chain seq x y z
N MET A 1 -25.71 -35.78 -2.61
CA MET A 1 -26.31 -34.71 -1.79
C MET A 1 -25.58 -34.39 -0.47
N LYS A 2 -24.87 -35.33 0.18
CA LYS A 2 -24.13 -35.04 1.45
C LYS A 2 -22.96 -34.05 1.29
N ALA A 3 -22.24 -34.10 0.16
CA ALA A 3 -21.12 -33.19 -0.11
C ALA A 3 -21.53 -31.70 -0.18
N LEU A 4 -22.73 -31.41 -0.70
CA LEU A 4 -23.27 -30.05 -0.79
C LEU A 4 -23.62 -29.46 0.60
N ARG A 5 -24.05 -30.31 1.54
CA ARG A 5 -24.31 -29.89 2.93
C ARG A 5 -23.02 -29.53 3.67
N SER A 6 -21.95 -30.30 3.45
CA SER A 6 -20.63 -30.01 4.05
C SER A 6 -20.02 -28.70 3.54
N PHE A 7 -20.30 -28.29 2.30
CA PHE A 7 -19.79 -27.03 1.75
C PHE A 7 -20.53 -25.83 2.36
N SER A 8 -21.85 -25.97 2.55
CA SER A 8 -22.70 -24.93 3.18
C SER A 8 -22.33 -24.65 4.65
N GLU A 9 -21.81 -25.63 5.39
CA GLU A 9 -21.37 -25.44 6.78
C GLU A 9 -20.02 -24.72 6.92
N ARG A 10 -19.18 -24.79 5.88
CA ARG A 10 -17.86 -24.13 5.86
C ARG A 10 -17.92 -22.71 5.31
N LEU A 11 -18.94 -22.40 4.52
CA LEU A 11 -19.21 -21.08 3.96
C LEU A 11 -19.31 -19.94 5.01
N PRO A 12 -20.02 -20.10 6.15
CA PRO A 12 -20.08 -19.05 7.17
C PRO A 12 -18.74 -18.81 7.87
N LEU A 13 -17.91 -19.85 8.04
CA LEU A 13 -16.56 -19.70 8.60
C LEU A 13 -15.63 -18.95 7.64
N LEU A 14 -15.73 -19.26 6.34
CA LEU A 14 -14.97 -18.59 5.29
C LEU A 14 -15.39 -17.12 5.16
N ALA A 15 -16.70 -16.84 5.23
CA ALA A 15 -17.24 -15.48 5.24
C ALA A 15 -16.80 -14.70 6.48
N ALA A 16 -16.84 -15.32 7.67
CA ALA A 16 -16.38 -14.69 8.92
C ALA A 16 -14.89 -14.33 8.89
N LEU A 17 -14.07 -15.09 8.15
CA LEU A 17 -12.63 -14.83 8.02
C LEU A 17 -12.32 -13.82 6.91
N LEU A 18 -13.04 -13.86 5.79
CA LEU A 18 -12.84 -12.97 4.65
C LEU A 18 -13.42 -11.56 4.85
N LEU A 19 -14.50 -11.42 5.62
CA LEU A 19 -15.15 -10.13 5.86
C LEU A 19 -14.23 -9.11 6.54
N PRO A 20 -13.51 -9.43 7.64
CA PRO A 20 -12.53 -8.51 8.21
C PRO A 20 -11.40 -8.20 7.21
N LEU A 21 -10.91 -9.19 6.46
CA LEU A 21 -9.87 -8.96 5.45
C LEU A 21 -10.33 -7.98 4.36
N LEU A 22 -11.56 -8.14 3.86
CA LEU A 22 -12.18 -7.24 2.89
C LEU A 22 -12.34 -5.83 3.45
N LEU A 23 -12.84 -5.69 4.69
CA LEU A 23 -13.00 -4.40 5.37
C LEU A 23 -11.66 -3.70 5.60
N LEU A 24 -10.61 -4.44 5.96
CA LEU A 24 -9.26 -3.89 6.07
C LEU A 24 -8.74 -3.37 4.72
N THR A 25 -8.94 -4.11 3.63
CA THR A 25 -8.48 -3.68 2.30
C THR A 25 -9.29 -2.53 1.69
N ALA A 26 -10.59 -2.44 2.01
CA ALA A 26 -11.45 -1.37 1.52
C ALA A 26 -11.17 -0.01 2.18
N SER A 27 -10.56 0.00 3.37
CA SER A 27 -10.28 1.22 4.15
C SER A 27 -9.00 1.95 3.70
N CYS A 28 -8.24 1.39 2.75
CA CYS A 28 -7.01 1.99 2.24
C CYS A 28 -7.24 3.07 1.15
N SER A 29 -8.28 3.90 1.28
CA SER A 29 -8.51 5.01 0.36
C SER A 29 -7.61 6.21 0.70
N ARG A 30 -7.16 6.97 -0.31
CA ARG A 30 -6.41 8.21 -0.10
C ARG A 30 -7.32 9.37 0.36
N PHE A 31 -8.56 9.35 -0.11
CA PHE A 31 -9.57 10.35 0.18
C PHE A 31 -10.82 9.66 0.72
N ASN A 32 -11.50 10.32 1.65
CA ASN A 32 -12.82 9.94 2.13
C ASN A 32 -13.89 10.28 1.07
N ALA A 33 -15.11 9.77 1.25
CA ALA A 33 -16.22 10.02 0.32
C ALA A 33 -16.63 11.51 0.23
N ASP A 34 -16.31 12.31 1.25
CA ASP A 34 -16.51 13.75 1.31
C ASP A 34 -15.37 14.56 0.66
N GLY A 35 -14.35 13.89 0.10
CA GLY A 35 -13.18 14.51 -0.52
C GLY A 35 -12.08 14.94 0.45
N SER A 36 -12.28 14.77 1.76
CA SER A 36 -11.23 15.02 2.77
C SER A 36 -10.11 13.97 2.66
N ILE A 37 -8.90 14.30 3.14
CA ILE A 37 -7.79 13.35 3.15
C ILE A 37 -8.08 12.28 4.21
N ALA A 38 -8.10 11.02 3.79
CA ALA A 38 -8.29 9.90 4.70
C ALA A 38 -7.03 9.66 5.53
N PRO A 39 -7.14 9.05 6.74
CA PRO A 39 -5.97 8.72 7.56
C PRO A 39 -4.90 7.91 6.81
N TRP A 40 -5.32 7.01 5.91
CA TRP A 40 -4.40 6.24 5.07
C TRP A 40 -3.66 7.11 4.05
N GLY A 41 -4.32 8.12 3.49
CA GLY A 41 -3.69 9.12 2.63
C GLY A 41 -2.61 9.93 3.36
N ILE A 42 -2.83 10.27 4.63
CA ILE A 42 -1.83 10.92 5.48
C ILE A 42 -0.64 10.00 5.72
N LEU A 43 -0.90 8.73 6.06
CA LEU A 43 0.16 7.75 6.30
C LEU A 43 1.03 7.55 5.04
N LEU A 44 0.42 7.39 3.87
CA LEU A 44 1.13 7.28 2.61
C LEU A 44 1.99 8.51 2.34
N LEU A 45 1.44 9.71 2.54
CA LEU A 45 2.19 10.96 2.37
C LEU A 45 3.41 11.04 3.30
N ILE A 46 3.28 10.64 4.56
CA ILE A 46 4.41 10.59 5.50
C ILE A 46 5.47 9.60 5.01
N LEU A 47 5.06 8.42 4.57
CA LEU A 47 5.98 7.40 4.06
C LEU A 47 6.69 7.88 2.79
N ASP A 48 5.99 8.56 1.88
CA ASP A 48 6.57 9.14 0.66
C ASP A 48 7.67 10.15 1.00
N VAL A 49 7.39 11.09 1.90
CA VAL A 49 8.37 12.09 2.34
C VAL A 49 9.59 11.43 2.99
N LEU A 50 9.37 10.45 3.88
CA LEU A 50 10.47 9.70 4.51
C LEU A 50 11.30 8.93 3.47
N ALA A 51 10.66 8.33 2.47
CA ALA A 51 11.36 7.62 1.41
C ALA A 51 12.21 8.57 0.56
N ILE A 52 11.68 9.74 0.20
CA ILE A 52 12.42 10.78 -0.53
C ILE A 52 13.62 11.27 0.29
N ILE A 53 13.46 11.54 1.60
CA ILE A 53 14.58 11.89 2.49
C ILE A 53 15.64 10.79 2.47
N ASN A 54 15.24 9.52 2.54
CA ASN A 54 16.17 8.39 2.46
C ASN A 54 16.92 8.34 1.12
N VAL A 55 16.27 8.68 0.00
CA VAL A 55 16.92 8.77 -1.32
C VAL A 55 18.00 9.87 -1.31
N PHE A 56 17.70 11.04 -0.76
CA PHE A 56 18.66 12.16 -0.74
C PHE A 56 19.84 11.93 0.22
N ASN A 57 19.65 11.14 1.28
CA ASN A 57 20.70 10.74 2.21
C ASN A 57 21.69 9.71 1.64
N LYS A 58 21.38 9.06 0.51
CA LYS A 58 22.29 8.09 -0.12
C LYS A 58 23.45 8.80 -0.85
N PRO A 59 24.65 8.21 -0.90
CA PRO A 59 25.78 8.72 -1.70
C PRO A 59 25.64 8.34 -3.18
N TRP A 60 24.46 8.56 -3.77
CA TRP A 60 24.20 8.31 -5.19
C TRP A 60 24.42 9.56 -6.03
N GLU A 61 24.71 9.37 -7.32
CA GLU A 61 24.66 10.44 -8.30
C GLU A 61 23.29 11.10 -8.35
N ILE A 62 23.27 12.39 -8.71
CA ILE A 62 22.06 13.22 -8.69
C ILE A 62 20.95 12.66 -9.61
N GLY A 63 21.30 12.10 -10.77
CA GLY A 63 20.34 11.52 -11.71
C GLY A 63 19.56 10.36 -11.09
N LYS A 64 20.25 9.45 -10.39
CA LYS A 64 19.63 8.31 -9.70
C LYS A 64 18.70 8.77 -8.58
N LYS A 65 19.07 9.82 -7.84
CA LYS A 65 18.22 10.42 -6.81
C LYS A 65 16.93 10.99 -7.41
N LEU A 66 17.04 11.75 -8.51
CA LEU A 66 15.87 12.31 -9.18
C LEU A 66 14.93 11.23 -9.71
N ILE A 67 15.45 10.17 -10.33
CA ILE A 67 14.63 9.07 -10.86
C ILE A 67 13.83 8.42 -9.73
N TRP A 68 14.48 8.05 -8.63
CA TRP A 68 13.78 7.42 -7.50
C TRP A 68 12.80 8.37 -6.81
N ALA A 69 13.17 9.64 -6.62
CA ALA A 69 12.26 10.63 -6.06
C ALA A 69 11.03 10.84 -6.95
N ALA A 70 11.19 10.88 -8.27
CA ALA A 70 10.08 10.99 -9.21
C ALA A 70 9.16 9.76 -9.17
N ILE A 71 9.72 8.55 -9.15
CA ILE A 71 8.94 7.31 -9.04
C ILE A 71 8.08 7.31 -7.77
N ILE A 72 8.67 7.65 -6.61
CA ILE A 72 7.94 7.74 -5.33
C ILE A 72 6.84 8.81 -5.41
N PHE A 73 7.15 10.00 -5.94
CA PHE A 73 6.20 11.12 -5.96
C PHE A 73 4.99 10.88 -6.88
N PHE A 74 5.20 10.38 -8.10
CA PHE A 74 4.12 10.15 -9.06
C PHE A 74 3.31 8.89 -8.77
N PHE A 75 3.95 7.88 -8.16
CA PHE A 75 3.32 6.63 -7.79
C PHE A 75 3.51 6.41 -6.28
N PRO A 76 2.73 7.06 -5.40
CA PRO A 76 2.98 7.01 -3.96
C PRO A 76 2.96 5.57 -3.41
N PHE A 77 1.92 4.81 -3.72
CA PHE A 77 1.85 3.42 -3.27
C PHE A 77 2.86 2.50 -3.99
N GLY A 78 2.82 2.48 -5.33
CA GLY A 78 3.67 1.58 -6.13
C GLY A 78 5.17 1.94 -6.07
N GLY A 79 5.47 3.23 -6.08
CA GLY A 79 6.81 3.79 -6.01
C GLY A 79 7.47 3.56 -4.64
N LEU A 80 6.72 3.63 -3.54
CA LEU A 80 7.21 3.18 -2.23
C LEU A 80 7.56 1.69 -2.26
N ILE A 81 6.67 0.83 -2.78
CA ILE A 81 6.94 -0.61 -2.87
C ILE A 81 8.21 -0.86 -3.70
N LEU A 82 8.31 -0.26 -4.88
CA LEU A 82 9.47 -0.39 -5.77
C LEU A 82 10.75 0.12 -5.11
N TYR A 83 10.69 1.25 -4.41
CA TYR A 83 11.83 1.81 -3.71
C TYR A 83 12.32 0.90 -2.58
N TYR A 84 11.41 0.36 -1.77
CA TYR A 84 11.80 -0.49 -0.64
C TYR A 84 12.33 -1.86 -1.09
N LEU A 85 11.85 -2.40 -2.21
CA LEU A 85 12.27 -3.70 -2.73
C LEU A 85 13.54 -3.62 -3.58
N PHE A 86 13.64 -2.62 -4.46
CA PHE A 86 14.73 -2.53 -5.45
C PHE A 86 15.60 -1.29 -5.24
N GLY A 87 15.00 -0.14 -4.96
CA GLY A 87 15.73 1.12 -4.87
C GLY A 87 16.68 1.20 -3.68
N ARG A 88 16.25 0.75 -2.50
CA ARG A 88 16.98 0.90 -1.24
C ARG A 88 18.37 0.23 -1.24
N ASN A 89 18.49 -0.89 -1.94
CA ASN A 89 19.68 -1.72 -2.00
C ASN A 89 20.49 -1.50 -3.28
N SER A 90 20.03 -0.61 -4.17
CA SER A 90 20.66 -0.31 -5.45
C SER A 90 21.88 0.58 -5.33
#